data_AF-A0A7S3VKK8-F1
#
_entry.id   AF-A0A7S3VKK8-F1
#
_cell.length_a   1.000
_cell.length_b   1.000
_cell.length_c   1.000
_cell.angle_alpha   90.00
_cell.angle_beta   90.00
_cell.angle_gamma   90.00
#
_symmetry.space_group_name_H-M   'P 1'
#
loop_
_entity.id
_entity.type
_entity.pdbx_description
1 polymer ?
#
loop_
_entity_poly.entity_id
_entity_poly.type
_entity_poly.pdbx_seq_one_letter_code
_entity_poly.pdbx_strand_id
1 'polypeptide(L)'
;MLLHSQPSTVRCLTSRTRELAYRASVTSTRKSLHSLGHIFGRKRGARAMAQTPDAPTFDVPPAPWDPADESITSEDIGNVVSFEHVNLEVPDLEIARLFFCEGLGLTLDPSRIGAQRGGMNVLWMNVGKQQFHICKGPVAQRLPTPGSAIGLVLPNLPAVAAQLEQLRELIGNVKVAYITPEVLQVTDPHGQCYMVHAHSQFPNFAADRGIVYLQLPCFVGTAAEIARFYSTLLGSPIRVRTQDQQQAGQPIQAEVNMGHPGTKLIFQERKELGSTFTEKDVLRLFSGWHMAFYVADFSGTYSRLRPLLFNNHPYKDKVYNFKDALNFHQYRFQDIVQLPASGTLEDRKGGSLPVLYRISHECRSTAHPNFLRCLFNR
;
A
#
# COMPACT_ATOMS: atom_id res chain seq x y z
N MET A 1 5.22 -54.50 -33.17
CA MET A 1 4.14 -55.36 -33.68
C MET A 1 2.90 -54.49 -33.79
N LEU A 2 2.51 -54.09 -35.02
CA LEU A 2 1.24 -53.43 -35.42
C LEU A 2 0.97 -52.04 -34.77
N LEU A 3 0.41 -51.00 -35.39
CA LEU A 3 -0.13 -50.68 -36.71
C LEU A 3 -0.31 -49.14 -36.76
N HIS A 4 -0.44 -48.60 -37.98
CA HIS A 4 -0.67 -47.19 -38.33
C HIS A 4 -1.90 -46.53 -37.67
N SER A 5 -1.85 -45.19 -37.53
CA SER A 5 -2.98 -44.33 -37.96
C SER A 5 -2.54 -42.87 -38.18
N GLN A 6 -3.20 -42.23 -39.15
CA GLN A 6 -2.90 -40.97 -39.83
C GLN A 6 -3.41 -39.70 -39.11
N PRO A 7 -3.03 -38.48 -39.55
CA PRO A 7 -3.33 -37.23 -38.86
C PRO A 7 -4.69 -36.64 -39.27
N SER A 8 -5.41 -36.08 -38.30
CA SER A 8 -6.65 -35.32 -38.54
C SER A 8 -6.43 -33.81 -38.38
N THR A 9 -6.68 -33.12 -39.49
CA THR A 9 -6.75 -31.68 -39.74
C THR A 9 -7.55 -30.87 -38.70
N VAL A 10 -6.94 -29.81 -38.19
CA VAL A 10 -7.62 -28.71 -37.48
C VAL A 10 -8.09 -27.68 -38.51
N ARG A 11 -9.41 -27.54 -38.68
CA ARG A 11 -10.02 -26.50 -39.50
C ARG A 11 -10.08 -25.18 -38.74
N CYS A 12 -9.42 -24.18 -39.30
CA CYS A 12 -9.55 -22.76 -38.96
C CYS A 12 -10.95 -22.26 -39.37
N LEU A 13 -11.73 -21.76 -38.42
CA LEU A 13 -13.00 -21.06 -38.69
C LEU A 13 -12.70 -19.55 -38.72
N THR A 14 -12.79 -18.98 -39.92
CA THR A 14 -12.69 -17.55 -40.17
C THR A 14 -14.05 -16.86 -39.99
N SER A 15 -13.93 -15.56 -39.72
CA SER A 15 -14.94 -14.51 -39.58
C SER A 15 -16.23 -14.67 -40.40
N ARG A 16 -17.37 -14.84 -39.72
CA ARG A 16 -18.70 -14.24 -40.02
C ARG A 16 -19.76 -14.91 -39.14
N THR A 17 -20.01 -14.35 -37.95
CA THR A 17 -21.26 -14.50 -37.15
C THR A 17 -21.22 -13.61 -35.89
N ARG A 18 -21.02 -12.31 -36.09
CA ARG A 18 -21.23 -11.28 -35.04
C ARG A 18 -21.98 -10.10 -35.63
N GLU A 19 -23.22 -10.33 -36.02
CA GLU A 19 -24.16 -9.26 -36.36
C GLU A 19 -25.58 -9.86 -36.35
N LEU A 20 -26.21 -9.93 -35.17
CA LEU A 20 -27.67 -10.14 -34.94
C LEU A 20 -27.96 -10.41 -33.45
N ALA A 21 -27.54 -9.50 -32.55
CA ALA A 21 -27.95 -9.54 -31.13
C ALA A 21 -27.86 -8.17 -30.41
N TYR A 22 -28.18 -7.07 -31.10
CA TYR A 22 -28.14 -5.72 -30.48
C TYR A 22 -29.28 -4.77 -30.91
N ARG A 23 -30.44 -5.28 -31.34
CA ARG A 23 -31.60 -4.44 -31.70
C ARG A 23 -32.94 -5.00 -31.22
N ALA A 24 -33.06 -5.28 -29.93
CA ALA A 24 -34.35 -5.60 -29.31
C ALA A 24 -34.38 -5.25 -27.82
N SER A 25 -34.27 -3.96 -27.47
CA SER A 25 -34.61 -3.48 -26.13
C SER A 25 -34.90 -1.97 -26.06
N VAL A 26 -35.56 -1.39 -27.06
CA VAL A 26 -36.10 -0.01 -26.95
C VAL A 26 -37.38 0.08 -27.77
N THR A 27 -38.50 -0.38 -27.22
CA THR A 27 -39.88 0.05 -27.55
C THR A 27 -40.88 -0.82 -26.80
N SER A 28 -41.34 -0.39 -25.63
CA SER A 28 -42.70 -0.69 -25.11
C SER A 28 -42.85 -0.19 -23.68
N THR A 29 -43.22 1.08 -23.51
CA THR A 29 -43.99 1.57 -22.34
C THR A 29 -44.56 2.95 -22.64
N ARG A 30 -45.59 2.99 -23.48
CA ARG A 30 -46.51 4.12 -23.57
C ARG A 30 -47.87 3.59 -24.00
N LYS A 31 -48.79 3.49 -23.05
CA LYS A 31 -50.27 3.57 -23.17
C LYS A 31 -50.94 2.72 -22.09
N SER A 32 -51.41 3.36 -21.02
CA SER A 32 -52.78 3.19 -20.53
C SER A 32 -53.06 4.23 -19.44
N LEU A 33 -53.73 5.30 -19.86
CA LEU A 33 -54.43 6.24 -18.98
C LEU A 33 -55.79 6.48 -19.65
N HIS A 34 -56.83 6.56 -18.83
CA HIS A 34 -58.27 6.66 -19.14
C HIS A 34 -59.04 5.34 -19.23
N SER A 35 -59.58 4.90 -18.09
CA SER A 35 -61.03 4.92 -17.89
C SER A 35 -61.37 4.61 -16.43
N LEU A 36 -62.29 5.42 -15.87
CA LEU A 36 -63.32 5.10 -14.86
C LEU A 36 -63.43 6.21 -13.83
N GLY A 37 -64.35 7.13 -14.14
CA GLY A 37 -64.88 8.07 -13.18
C GLY A 37 -65.97 7.43 -12.32
N HIS A 38 -66.11 8.03 -11.14
CA HIS A 38 -67.28 8.07 -10.25
C HIS A 38 -67.79 6.75 -9.65
N ILE A 39 -67.76 6.68 -8.31
CA ILE A 39 -68.96 6.52 -7.47
C ILE A 39 -68.57 6.65 -5.96
N PHE A 40 -69.47 7.32 -5.21
CA PHE A 40 -69.52 7.61 -3.77
C PHE A 40 -68.77 8.83 -3.20
N GLY A 41 -69.57 9.85 -2.88
CA GLY A 41 -69.19 10.95 -2.01
C GLY A 41 -69.43 10.66 -0.54
N ARG A 42 -68.66 11.33 0.32
CA ARG A 42 -69.14 11.94 1.57
C ARG A 42 -68.07 12.82 2.21
N LYS A 43 -68.54 13.99 2.66
CA LYS A 43 -68.03 14.89 3.71
C LYS A 43 -66.73 15.66 3.45
N ARG A 44 -66.93 16.98 3.27
CA ARG A 44 -65.94 18.03 3.50
C ARG A 44 -65.47 17.95 4.97
N GLY A 45 -64.22 17.55 5.16
CA GLY A 45 -63.45 17.78 6.38
C GLY A 45 -62.13 18.43 5.94
N ALA A 46 -61.79 19.57 6.53
CA ALA A 46 -60.60 20.32 6.21
C ALA A 46 -59.36 19.42 6.41
N ARG A 47 -58.68 19.09 5.30
CA ARG A 47 -57.35 18.47 5.36
C ARG A 47 -56.36 19.62 5.53
N ALA A 48 -55.78 19.72 6.72
CA ALA A 48 -54.60 20.54 6.93
C ALA A 48 -53.57 20.16 5.85
N MET A 49 -53.13 21.15 5.06
CA MET A 49 -51.97 20.96 4.20
C MET A 49 -50.80 20.66 5.13
N ALA A 50 -50.32 19.42 5.12
CA ALA A 50 -49.05 19.10 5.71
C ALA A 50 -48.00 19.95 4.98
N GLN A 51 -47.36 20.85 5.72
CA GLN A 51 -46.22 21.62 5.22
C GLN A 51 -45.21 20.63 4.65
N THR A 52 -44.82 20.83 3.40
CA THR A 52 -43.60 20.24 2.85
C THR A 52 -42.47 20.61 3.80
N PRO A 53 -41.66 19.66 4.29
CA PRO A 53 -40.53 20.01 5.13
C PRO A 53 -39.65 20.98 4.34
N ASP A 54 -39.41 22.15 4.93
CA ASP A 54 -38.57 23.19 4.34
C ASP A 54 -37.23 22.57 3.94
N ALA A 55 -36.77 22.86 2.73
CA ALA A 55 -35.42 22.50 2.32
C ALA A 55 -34.45 23.09 3.36
N PRO A 56 -33.45 22.32 3.83
CA PRO A 56 -32.52 22.83 4.84
C PRO A 56 -31.87 24.11 4.31
N THR A 57 -32.13 25.22 4.99
CA THR A 57 -31.49 26.49 4.69
C THR A 57 -30.05 26.39 5.19
N PHE A 58 -29.10 26.49 4.26
CA PHE A 58 -27.67 26.52 4.54
C PHE A 58 -27.25 27.91 5.05
N ASP A 59 -27.96 28.45 6.06
CA ASP A 59 -27.70 29.78 6.63
C ASP A 59 -26.62 29.78 7.72
N VAL A 60 -25.98 28.64 7.98
CA VAL A 60 -24.77 28.60 8.80
C VAL A 60 -23.58 28.91 7.90
N PRO A 61 -22.86 30.03 8.11
CA PRO A 61 -21.64 30.27 7.37
C PRO A 61 -20.68 29.10 7.61
N PRO A 62 -20.04 28.57 6.54
CA PRO A 62 -19.13 27.45 6.70
C PRO A 62 -18.06 27.82 7.72
N ALA A 63 -17.69 26.84 8.56
CA ALA A 63 -16.57 27.02 9.48
C ALA A 63 -15.35 27.55 8.70
N PRO A 64 -14.58 28.49 9.26
CA PRO A 64 -13.44 29.05 8.56
C PRO A 64 -12.49 27.93 8.15
N TRP A 65 -12.06 27.95 6.89
CA TRP A 65 -11.06 27.03 6.37
C TRP A 65 -9.75 27.23 7.15
N ASP A 66 -9.40 26.25 7.99
CA ASP A 66 -8.12 26.20 8.68
C ASP A 66 -7.26 25.08 8.06
N PRO A 67 -6.24 25.40 7.25
CA PRO A 67 -5.35 24.40 6.69
C PRO A 67 -4.52 23.66 7.75
N ALA A 68 -4.51 24.12 9.01
CA ALA A 68 -3.91 23.40 10.14
C ALA A 68 -4.86 22.36 10.76
N ASP A 69 -6.15 22.37 10.43
CA ASP A 69 -7.09 21.34 10.87
C ASP A 69 -6.79 20.01 10.13
N GLU A 70 -6.38 19.03 10.91
CA GLU A 70 -6.02 17.70 10.43
C GLU A 70 -7.20 16.95 9.81
N SER A 71 -8.44 17.25 10.22
CA SER A 71 -9.63 16.65 9.63
C SER A 71 -9.84 17.15 8.20
N ILE A 72 -9.50 18.42 7.93
CA ILE A 72 -9.60 19.07 6.62
C ILE A 72 -8.53 18.53 5.66
N THR A 73 -7.30 18.38 6.13
CA THR A 73 -6.16 17.88 5.32
C THR A 73 -6.03 16.35 5.31
N SER A 74 -6.97 15.63 5.95
CA SER A 74 -6.90 14.17 6.10
C SER A 74 -6.97 13.39 4.78
N GLU A 75 -7.54 14.00 3.74
CA GLU A 75 -7.66 13.42 2.40
C GLU A 75 -6.49 13.78 1.48
N ASP A 76 -5.58 14.67 1.91
CA ASP A 76 -4.40 15.03 1.13
C ASP A 76 -3.39 13.88 1.12
N ILE A 77 -3.06 13.40 -0.08
CA ILE A 77 -2.11 12.30 -0.29
C ILE A 77 -0.74 12.78 -0.79
N GLY A 78 -0.68 14.02 -1.29
CA GLY A 78 0.51 14.64 -1.90
C GLY A 78 1.05 13.88 -3.11
N ASN A 79 2.37 13.90 -3.29
CA ASN A 79 2.99 13.46 -4.54
C ASN A 79 3.22 11.94 -4.63
N VAL A 80 3.37 11.24 -3.51
CA VAL A 80 3.33 9.77 -3.50
C VAL A 80 1.86 9.36 -3.58
N VAL A 81 1.43 8.81 -4.71
CA VAL A 81 0.00 8.58 -5.00
C VAL A 81 -0.48 7.18 -4.66
N SER A 82 0.44 6.21 -4.55
CA SER A 82 0.10 4.83 -4.20
C SER A 82 1.33 4.05 -3.75
N PHE A 83 1.27 3.51 -2.54
CA PHE A 83 2.12 2.40 -2.11
C PHE A 83 1.71 1.13 -2.86
N GLU A 84 2.66 0.40 -3.43
CA GLU A 84 2.39 -0.77 -4.26
C GLU A 84 2.75 -2.05 -3.51
N HIS A 85 4.03 -2.28 -3.20
CA HIS A 85 4.45 -3.50 -2.52
C HIS A 85 5.58 -3.31 -1.54
N VAL A 86 5.68 -4.30 -0.64
CA VAL A 86 6.91 -4.64 0.08
C VAL A 86 7.54 -5.86 -0.59
N ASN A 87 8.86 -5.86 -0.74
CA ASN A 87 9.62 -7.00 -1.20
C ASN A 87 10.53 -7.54 -0.09
N LEU A 88 10.48 -8.84 0.11
CA LEU A 88 11.27 -9.57 1.10
C LEU A 88 11.89 -10.81 0.45
N GLU A 89 13.11 -11.16 0.84
CA GLU A 89 13.67 -12.48 0.55
C GLU A 89 13.42 -13.47 1.68
N VAL A 90 13.22 -14.74 1.31
CA VAL A 90 13.08 -15.87 2.22
C VAL A 90 13.84 -17.10 1.67
N PRO A 91 14.31 -18.01 2.53
CA PRO A 91 15.02 -19.22 2.09
C PRO A 91 14.11 -20.23 1.37
N ASP A 92 12.83 -20.27 1.74
CA ASP A 92 11.86 -21.24 1.21
C ASP A 92 10.56 -20.57 0.79
N LEU A 93 10.30 -20.59 -0.53
CA LEU A 93 9.10 -20.00 -1.11
C LEU A 93 7.84 -20.81 -0.84
N GLU A 94 7.92 -22.11 -0.58
CA GLU A 94 6.74 -22.92 -0.26
C GLU A 94 6.26 -22.63 1.17
N ILE A 95 7.20 -22.48 2.11
CA ILE A 95 6.90 -21.99 3.47
C ILE A 95 6.24 -20.61 3.40
N ALA A 96 6.79 -19.68 2.61
CA ALA A 96 6.17 -18.38 2.42
C ALA A 96 4.81 -18.46 1.73
N ARG A 97 4.64 -19.35 0.73
CA ARG A 97 3.36 -19.57 0.06
C ARG A 97 2.29 -19.99 1.05
N LEU A 98 2.58 -20.98 1.89
CA LEU A 98 1.68 -21.46 2.93
C LEU A 98 1.36 -20.35 3.94
N PHE A 99 2.38 -19.66 4.46
CA PHE A 99 2.20 -18.56 5.41
C PHE A 99 1.30 -17.45 4.86
N PHE A 100 1.61 -16.91 3.69
CA PHE A 100 0.87 -15.78 3.12
C PHE A 100 -0.50 -16.20 2.56
N CYS A 101 -0.60 -17.30 1.79
CA CYS A 101 -1.86 -17.67 1.16
C CYS A 101 -2.83 -18.42 2.07
N GLU A 102 -2.33 -19.33 2.89
CA GLU A 102 -3.17 -20.22 3.71
C GLU A 102 -3.28 -19.70 5.14
N GLY A 103 -2.22 -19.10 5.67
CA GLY A 103 -2.20 -18.50 7.02
C GLY A 103 -2.85 -17.12 7.07
N LEU A 104 -2.32 -16.16 6.29
CA LEU A 104 -2.85 -14.79 6.23
C LEU A 104 -4.03 -14.62 5.26
N GLY A 105 -4.37 -15.65 4.49
CA GLY A 105 -5.47 -15.60 3.52
C GLY A 105 -5.22 -14.69 2.30
N LEU A 106 -3.96 -14.34 2.02
CA LEU A 106 -3.59 -13.57 0.83
C LEU A 106 -3.78 -14.39 -0.45
N THR A 107 -3.66 -13.72 -1.61
CA THR A 107 -3.89 -14.35 -2.90
C THR A 107 -2.65 -14.30 -3.77
N LEU A 108 -2.11 -15.46 -4.16
CA LEU A 108 -1.07 -15.52 -5.20
C LEU A 108 -1.61 -14.89 -6.49
N ASP A 109 -0.89 -13.91 -7.05
CA ASP A 109 -1.36 -13.11 -8.17
C ASP A 109 -1.65 -13.97 -9.42
N PRO A 110 -2.93 -14.13 -9.80
CA PRO A 110 -3.31 -15.01 -10.90
C PRO A 110 -3.13 -14.35 -12.27
N SER A 111 -2.93 -13.03 -12.31
CA SER A 111 -2.93 -12.27 -13.57
C SER A 111 -1.54 -12.16 -14.22
N ARG A 112 -0.51 -12.69 -13.57
CA ARG A 112 0.86 -12.75 -14.08
C ARG A 112 1.33 -14.20 -14.18
N ILE A 113 1.97 -14.55 -15.28
CA ILE A 113 2.70 -15.83 -15.38
C ILE A 113 4.10 -15.69 -14.75
N GLY A 114 4.75 -16.81 -14.41
CA GLY A 114 6.05 -16.81 -13.72
C GLY A 114 7.12 -15.95 -14.42
N ALA A 115 7.21 -16.01 -15.76
CA ALA A 115 8.14 -15.19 -16.53
C ALA A 115 7.93 -13.68 -16.37
N GLN A 116 6.69 -13.24 -16.13
CA GLN A 116 6.35 -11.83 -15.92
C GLN A 116 6.64 -11.37 -14.48
N ARG A 117 6.65 -12.28 -13.51
CA ARG A 117 6.91 -11.99 -12.09
C ARG A 117 8.41 -11.94 -11.73
N GLY A 118 9.28 -12.37 -12.64
CA GLY A 118 10.72 -12.50 -12.38
C GLY A 118 11.24 -13.94 -12.29
N GLY A 119 10.43 -14.92 -12.72
CA GLY A 119 10.82 -16.33 -12.80
C GLY A 119 10.23 -17.20 -11.69
N MET A 120 10.80 -18.40 -11.51
CA MET A 120 10.33 -19.39 -10.53
C MET A 120 10.66 -19.01 -9.07
N ASN A 121 11.61 -18.10 -8.87
CA ASN A 121 12.13 -17.73 -7.55
C ASN A 121 11.43 -16.50 -6.97
N VAL A 122 10.22 -16.18 -7.44
CA VAL A 122 9.46 -15.01 -6.99
C VAL A 122 7.97 -15.33 -6.90
N LEU A 123 7.36 -15.02 -5.76
CA LEU A 123 5.91 -15.04 -5.54
C LEU A 123 5.40 -13.60 -5.41
N TRP A 124 4.26 -13.32 -6.03
CA TRP A 124 3.54 -12.04 -5.84
C TRP A 124 2.25 -12.36 -5.10
N MET A 125 2.11 -11.86 -3.87
CA MET A 125 0.93 -12.07 -3.02
C MET A 125 0.11 -10.79 -2.93
N ASN A 126 -1.11 -10.81 -3.43
CA ASN A 126 -2.04 -9.69 -3.38
C ASN A 126 -2.61 -9.53 -1.97
N VAL A 127 -2.67 -8.27 -1.54
CA VAL A 127 -3.32 -7.81 -0.30
C VAL A 127 -4.06 -6.51 -0.60
N GLY A 128 -5.30 -6.65 -1.05
CA GLY A 128 -6.16 -5.53 -1.44
C GLY A 128 -5.65 -4.91 -2.74
N LYS A 129 -5.25 -3.63 -2.67
CA LYS A 129 -4.64 -2.91 -3.80
C LYS A 129 -3.10 -2.92 -3.77
N GLN A 130 -2.51 -3.62 -2.82
CA GLN A 130 -1.06 -3.73 -2.62
C GLN A 130 -0.61 -5.18 -2.79
N GLN A 131 0.70 -5.41 -2.83
CA GLN A 131 1.28 -6.74 -2.93
C GLN A 131 2.44 -6.95 -1.95
N PHE A 132 2.77 -8.22 -1.71
CA PHE A 132 4.08 -8.64 -1.27
C PHE A 132 4.80 -9.34 -2.42
N HIS A 133 6.02 -8.92 -2.72
CA HIS A 133 6.91 -9.64 -3.62
C HIS A 133 7.89 -10.46 -2.78
N ILE A 134 7.68 -11.77 -2.73
CA ILE A 134 8.52 -12.69 -1.94
C ILE A 134 9.49 -13.38 -2.87
N CYS A 135 10.78 -13.08 -2.70
CA CYS A 135 11.87 -13.62 -3.49
C CYS A 135 12.58 -14.76 -2.76
N LYS A 136 13.12 -15.74 -3.49
CA LYS A 136 14.01 -16.73 -2.89
C LYS A 136 15.40 -16.13 -2.70
N GLY A 137 15.90 -16.13 -1.47
CA GLY A 137 17.25 -15.68 -1.12
C GLY A 137 17.88 -16.58 -0.06
N PRO A 138 19.21 -16.59 0.09
CA PRO A 138 19.90 -17.47 1.05
C PRO A 138 19.63 -17.06 2.51
N VAL A 139 19.29 -15.81 2.75
CA VAL A 139 19.03 -15.24 4.08
C VAL A 139 17.70 -14.51 4.04
N ALA A 140 16.85 -14.75 5.05
CA ALA A 140 15.58 -14.05 5.13
C ALA A 140 15.79 -12.56 5.41
N GLN A 141 15.10 -11.72 4.65
CA GLN A 141 15.02 -10.29 4.88
C GLN A 141 13.82 -9.98 5.77
N ARG A 142 13.97 -8.98 6.62
CA ARG A 142 12.93 -8.48 7.52
C ARG A 142 13.18 -7.04 7.93
N LEU A 143 12.12 -6.35 8.36
CA LEU A 143 12.23 -5.07 9.02
C LEU A 143 13.01 -5.20 10.35
N PRO A 144 13.59 -4.11 10.88
CA PRO A 144 14.50 -4.18 12.02
C PRO A 144 13.81 -4.52 13.34
N THR A 145 14.20 -5.64 13.94
CA THR A 145 13.67 -6.09 15.23
C THR A 145 14.65 -5.79 16.38
N PRO A 146 14.15 -5.50 17.60
CA PRO A 146 12.74 -5.35 17.97
C PRO A 146 12.16 -3.99 17.56
N GLY A 147 10.83 -3.88 17.52
CA GLY A 147 10.16 -2.58 17.39
C GLY A 147 9.64 -2.20 16.01
N SER A 148 9.97 -2.99 14.97
CA SER A 148 9.32 -2.88 13.67
C SER A 148 8.12 -3.81 13.52
N ALA A 149 7.16 -3.39 12.70
CA ALA A 149 6.10 -4.28 12.23
C ALA A 149 5.55 -3.81 10.87
N ILE A 150 5.03 -4.77 10.10
CA ILE A 150 4.19 -4.48 8.95
C ILE A 150 2.74 -4.51 9.41
N GLY A 151 2.08 -3.35 9.38
CA GLY A 151 0.67 -3.21 9.70
C GLY A 151 -0.20 -3.68 8.55
N LEU A 152 -1.08 -4.64 8.82
CA LEU A 152 -2.05 -5.17 7.88
C LEU A 152 -3.46 -4.91 8.38
N VAL A 153 -4.38 -4.65 7.45
CA VAL A 153 -5.80 -4.87 7.69
C VAL A 153 -6.18 -6.16 6.98
N LEU A 154 -6.89 -7.04 7.68
CA LEU A 154 -7.45 -8.28 7.13
C LEU A 154 -8.83 -8.53 7.73
N PRO A 155 -9.75 -9.18 6.99
CA PRO A 155 -11.03 -9.60 7.55
C PRO A 155 -10.83 -10.81 8.48
N ASN A 156 -11.73 -10.95 9.46
CA ASN A 156 -11.87 -12.14 10.31
C ASN A 156 -10.56 -12.60 10.98
N LEU A 157 -10.04 -11.79 11.91
CA LEU A 157 -8.87 -12.10 12.73
C LEU A 157 -8.95 -13.49 13.42
N PRO A 158 -10.09 -13.93 13.99
CA PRO A 158 -10.24 -15.29 14.51
C PRO A 158 -9.90 -16.40 13.51
N ALA A 159 -10.36 -16.27 12.26
CA ALA A 159 -10.01 -17.23 11.22
C ALA A 159 -8.53 -17.19 10.86
N VAL A 160 -7.93 -15.99 10.73
CA VAL A 160 -6.49 -15.83 10.47
C VAL A 160 -5.65 -16.48 11.57
N ALA A 161 -5.98 -16.23 12.83
CA ALA A 161 -5.29 -16.84 13.97
C ALA A 161 -5.41 -18.38 13.95
N ALA A 162 -6.61 -18.91 13.73
CA ALA A 162 -6.84 -20.35 13.68
C ALA A 162 -6.08 -21.03 12.52
N GLN A 163 -6.05 -20.41 11.33
CA GLN A 163 -5.30 -20.90 10.18
C GLN A 163 -3.79 -20.93 10.45
N LEU A 164 -3.25 -19.85 11.01
CA LEU A 164 -1.82 -19.77 11.36
C LEU A 164 -1.40 -20.80 12.41
N GLU A 165 -2.23 -21.05 13.43
CA GLU A 165 -1.95 -22.09 14.44
C GLU A 165 -2.01 -23.50 13.82
N GLN A 166 -2.96 -23.77 12.92
CA GLN A 166 -3.01 -25.06 12.21
C GLN A 166 -1.79 -25.29 11.32
N LEU A 167 -1.28 -24.25 10.66
CA LEU A 167 -0.10 -24.37 9.80
C LEU A 167 1.20 -24.51 10.58
N ARG A 168 1.24 -24.17 11.88
CA ARG A 168 2.45 -24.13 12.69
C ARG A 168 3.25 -25.44 12.65
N GLU A 169 2.57 -26.59 12.63
CA GLU A 169 3.25 -27.90 12.53
C GLU A 169 3.91 -28.11 11.16
N LEU A 170 3.38 -27.52 10.09
CA LEU A 170 3.90 -27.66 8.72
C LEU A 170 5.01 -26.65 8.41
N ILE A 171 4.86 -25.40 8.85
CA ILE A 171 5.75 -24.29 8.46
C ILE A 171 6.66 -23.79 9.59
N GLY A 172 6.57 -24.39 10.78
CA GLY A 172 7.49 -24.14 11.88
C GLY A 172 7.13 -22.91 12.71
N ASN A 173 8.10 -22.00 12.89
CA ASN A 173 8.14 -20.97 13.94
C ASN A 173 7.16 -19.79 13.77
N VAL A 174 5.90 -20.06 13.46
CA VAL A 174 4.83 -19.06 13.52
C VAL A 174 4.46 -18.78 14.97
N LYS A 175 4.28 -17.49 15.30
CA LYS A 175 3.74 -17.06 16.60
C LYS A 175 2.55 -16.17 16.36
N VAL A 176 1.46 -16.43 17.08
CA VAL A 176 0.24 -15.61 17.04
C VAL A 176 -0.10 -15.17 18.46
N ALA A 177 -0.41 -13.89 18.63
CA ALA A 177 -0.87 -13.35 19.91
C ALA A 177 -1.92 -12.28 19.67
N TYR A 178 -3.03 -12.34 20.40
CA TYR A 178 -3.97 -11.22 20.47
C TYR A 178 -3.37 -10.14 21.38
N ILE A 179 -3.22 -8.93 20.84
CA ILE A 179 -2.87 -7.73 21.62
C ILE A 179 -4.15 -7.11 22.16
N THR A 180 -5.18 -7.05 21.32
CA THR A 180 -6.58 -6.77 21.68
C THR A 180 -7.47 -7.67 20.82
N PRO A 181 -8.79 -7.76 21.06
CA PRO A 181 -9.70 -8.50 20.19
C PRO A 181 -9.65 -8.07 18.71
N GLU A 182 -9.31 -6.80 18.45
CA GLU A 182 -9.22 -6.18 17.12
C GLU A 182 -7.79 -6.18 16.55
N VAL A 183 -6.79 -6.68 17.28
CA VAL A 183 -5.38 -6.62 16.88
C VAL A 183 -4.65 -7.92 17.20
N LEU A 184 -4.14 -8.56 16.16
CA LEU A 184 -3.26 -9.72 16.21
C LEU A 184 -1.81 -9.31 15.94
N GLN A 185 -0.89 -9.75 16.79
CA GLN A 185 0.53 -9.79 16.47
C GLN A 185 0.87 -11.17 15.92
N VAL A 186 1.42 -11.21 14.71
CA VAL A 186 1.87 -12.42 14.03
C VAL A 186 3.36 -12.32 13.75
N THR A 187 4.12 -13.37 14.05
CA THR A 187 5.51 -13.52 13.60
C THR A 187 5.58 -14.69 12.63
N ASP A 188 6.16 -14.46 11.45
CA ASP A 188 6.37 -15.53 10.46
C ASP A 188 7.55 -16.45 10.85
N PRO A 189 7.74 -17.58 10.15
CA PRO A 189 8.84 -18.51 10.45
C PRO A 189 10.24 -17.90 10.33
N HIS A 190 10.38 -16.74 9.68
CA HIS A 190 11.63 -16.03 9.47
C HIS A 190 11.83 -14.85 10.44
N GLY A 191 10.88 -14.64 11.37
CA GLY A 191 10.96 -13.63 12.40
C GLY A 191 10.55 -12.23 11.95
N GLN A 192 9.84 -12.08 10.82
CA GLN A 192 9.18 -10.82 10.47
C GLN A 192 7.90 -10.68 11.29
N CYS A 193 7.71 -9.51 11.89
CA CYS A 193 6.54 -9.17 12.68
C CYS A 193 5.48 -8.46 11.83
N TYR A 194 4.23 -8.90 11.97
CA TYR A 194 3.04 -8.30 11.38
C TYR A 194 2.07 -7.93 12.50
N MET A 195 1.46 -6.75 12.39
CA MET A 195 0.33 -6.36 13.23
C MET A 195 -0.90 -6.38 12.34
N VAL A 196 -1.76 -7.37 12.53
CA VAL A 196 -2.99 -7.57 11.76
C VAL A 196 -4.15 -6.95 12.52
N HIS A 197 -4.78 -5.95 11.93
CA HIS A 197 -5.86 -5.18 12.51
C HIS A 197 -7.20 -5.53 11.87
N ALA A 198 -8.25 -5.52 12.69
CA ALA A 198 -9.61 -5.48 12.16
C ALA A 198 -9.84 -4.15 11.42
N HIS A 199 -10.64 -4.20 10.36
CA HIS A 199 -10.95 -3.03 9.52
C HIS A 199 -11.52 -1.84 10.32
N SER A 200 -12.27 -2.12 11.39
CA SER A 200 -12.83 -1.09 12.30
C SER A 200 -11.78 -0.17 12.93
N GLN A 201 -10.51 -0.58 13.02
CA GLN A 201 -9.42 0.25 13.50
C GLN A 201 -8.94 1.28 12.46
N PHE A 202 -9.31 1.09 11.18
CA PHE A 202 -8.90 1.93 10.05
C PHE A 202 -10.11 2.32 9.19
N PRO A 203 -11.09 3.07 9.73
CA PRO A 203 -12.35 3.38 9.02
C PRO A 203 -12.15 4.16 7.72
N ASN A 204 -11.06 4.93 7.58
CA ASN A 204 -10.73 5.68 6.37
C ASN A 204 -9.95 4.86 5.33
N PHE A 205 -9.57 3.63 5.67
CA PHE A 205 -8.92 2.73 4.73
C PHE A 205 -10.01 2.00 3.93
N ALA A 206 -10.21 2.39 2.67
CA ALA A 206 -11.41 2.00 1.94
C ALA A 206 -11.51 0.48 1.63
N ALA A 207 -10.39 -0.23 1.62
CA ALA A 207 -10.36 -1.66 1.34
C ALA A 207 -10.52 -2.49 2.63
N ASP A 208 -11.17 -3.65 2.54
CA ASP A 208 -11.30 -4.61 3.66
C ASP A 208 -9.97 -5.29 4.04
N ARG A 209 -8.93 -5.08 3.22
CA ARG A 209 -7.58 -5.59 3.41
C ARG A 209 -6.51 -4.74 2.74
N GLY A 210 -5.30 -4.74 3.29
CA GLY A 210 -4.18 -3.95 2.78
C GLY A 210 -3.01 -3.85 3.75
N ILE A 211 -1.92 -3.25 3.28
CA ILE A 211 -0.79 -2.79 4.10
C ILE A 211 -1.09 -1.36 4.52
N VAL A 212 -1.36 -1.16 5.81
CA VAL A 212 -1.72 0.16 6.38
C VAL A 212 -0.52 0.91 6.93
N TYR A 213 0.53 0.22 7.37
CA TYR A 213 1.77 0.92 7.72
C TYR A 213 3.00 0.04 7.69
N LEU A 214 4.17 0.67 7.54
CA LEU A 214 5.45 0.08 7.91
C LEU A 214 5.99 0.86 9.12
N GLN A 215 6.03 0.21 10.28
CA GLN A 215 6.61 0.79 11.49
C GLN A 215 8.08 0.41 11.58
N LEU A 216 8.94 1.41 11.76
CA LEU A 216 10.38 1.30 11.66
C LEU A 216 11.01 2.02 12.86
N PRO A 217 11.92 1.39 13.62
CA PRO A 217 12.62 2.06 14.69
C PRO A 217 13.67 3.01 14.11
N CYS A 218 13.81 4.22 14.64
CA CYS A 218 14.88 5.16 14.31
C CYS A 218 15.60 5.70 15.56
N PHE A 219 16.77 6.30 15.36
CA PHE A 219 17.57 6.89 16.43
C PHE A 219 16.85 8.11 17.05
N VAL A 220 17.10 8.34 18.34
CA VAL A 220 16.53 9.49 19.06
C VAL A 220 16.99 10.79 18.41
N GLY A 221 16.06 11.72 18.19
CA GLY A 221 16.27 13.00 17.52
C GLY A 221 16.25 12.97 15.99
N THR A 222 15.95 11.82 15.35
CA THR A 222 15.98 11.71 13.89
C THR A 222 14.62 11.72 13.21
N ALA A 223 13.52 11.49 13.95
CA ALA A 223 12.20 11.32 13.33
C ALA A 223 11.77 12.56 12.52
N ALA A 224 11.92 13.76 13.08
CA ALA A 224 11.55 15.01 12.40
C ALA A 224 12.35 15.26 11.11
N GLU A 225 13.66 14.97 11.12
CA GLU A 225 14.51 15.14 9.94
C GLU A 225 14.22 14.09 8.86
N ILE A 226 13.90 12.86 9.26
CA ILE A 226 13.40 11.84 8.34
C ILE A 226 12.09 12.30 7.69
N ALA A 227 11.13 12.82 8.47
CA ALA A 227 9.89 13.37 7.91
C ALA A 227 10.18 14.51 6.91
N ARG A 228 11.10 15.42 7.24
CA ARG A 228 11.50 16.52 6.36
C ARG A 228 12.11 16.04 5.05
N PHE A 229 12.87 14.95 5.06
CA PHE A 229 13.37 14.33 3.83
C PHE A 229 12.21 13.91 2.91
N TYR A 230 11.22 13.20 3.43
CA TYR A 230 10.07 12.74 2.65
C TYR A 230 9.21 13.90 2.14
N SER A 231 8.90 14.89 2.98
CA SER A 231 8.11 16.05 2.54
C SER A 231 8.85 16.87 1.49
N THR A 232 10.17 17.07 1.65
CA THR A 232 10.95 17.94 0.76
C THR A 232 11.27 17.27 -0.58
N LEU A 233 11.76 16.02 -0.57
CA LEU A 233 12.22 15.37 -1.80
C LEU A 233 11.11 14.61 -2.51
N LEU A 234 10.21 13.99 -1.75
CA LEU A 234 9.11 13.18 -2.28
C LEU A 234 7.77 13.90 -2.30
N GLY A 235 7.61 15.07 -1.64
CA GLY A 235 6.32 15.77 -1.59
C GLY A 235 5.24 14.99 -0.83
N SER A 236 5.64 14.11 0.09
CA SER A 236 4.72 13.35 0.93
C SER A 236 4.18 14.23 2.07
N PRO A 237 2.88 14.21 2.37
CA PRO A 237 2.34 14.75 3.61
C PRO A 237 2.96 14.03 4.80
N ILE A 238 3.33 14.79 5.83
CA ILE A 238 3.97 14.26 7.04
C ILE A 238 3.26 14.74 8.29
N ARG A 239 3.40 13.95 9.36
CA ARG A 239 3.05 14.36 10.72
C ARG A 239 4.16 13.93 11.66
N VAL A 240 4.68 14.87 12.44
CA VAL A 240 5.61 14.56 13.54
C VAL A 240 4.84 14.66 14.83
N ARG A 241 4.79 13.59 15.60
CA ARG A 241 4.17 13.58 16.93
C ARG A 241 5.25 13.75 17.98
N THR A 242 5.21 14.87 18.70
CA THR A 242 6.11 15.17 19.81
C THR A 242 5.54 14.67 21.14
N GLN A 243 6.34 14.70 22.22
CA GLN A 243 5.89 14.27 23.55
C GLN A 243 4.66 15.05 24.03
N ASP A 244 4.60 16.35 23.79
CA ASP A 244 3.50 17.23 24.23
C ASP A 244 2.19 16.97 23.46
N GLN A 245 2.29 16.42 22.24
CA GLN A 245 1.15 16.11 21.38
C GLN A 245 0.68 14.66 21.53
N GLN A 246 1.35 13.87 22.38
CA GLN A 246 1.00 12.48 22.61
C GLN A 246 0.46 12.26 24.02
N GLN A 247 -0.30 11.18 24.21
CA GLN A 247 -0.60 10.68 25.55
C GLN A 247 0.72 10.35 26.27
N ALA A 248 0.80 10.69 27.56
CA ALA A 248 2.00 10.51 28.37
C ALA A 248 2.57 9.08 28.22
N GLY A 249 3.85 8.99 27.82
CA GLY A 249 4.56 7.71 27.67
C GLY A 249 4.63 7.14 26.25
N GLN A 250 3.96 7.75 25.28
CA GLN A 250 4.11 7.38 23.86
C GLN A 250 5.46 7.85 23.28
N PRO A 251 5.98 7.15 22.26
CA PRO A 251 7.28 7.46 21.64
C PRO A 251 7.15 8.54 20.56
N ILE A 252 8.13 9.45 20.49
CA ILE A 252 8.24 10.42 19.38
C ILE A 252 8.27 9.66 18.05
N GLN A 253 7.47 10.10 17.09
CA GLN A 253 7.40 9.45 15.78
C GLN A 253 7.14 10.41 14.64
N ALA A 254 7.63 10.05 13.46
CA ALA A 254 7.30 10.66 12.18
C ALA A 254 6.42 9.72 11.37
N GLU A 255 5.27 10.22 10.96
CA GLU A 255 4.35 9.57 10.05
C GLU A 255 4.48 10.20 8.67
N VAL A 256 4.71 9.38 7.65
CA VAL A 256 4.81 9.79 6.25
C VAL A 256 3.68 9.14 5.49
N ASN A 257 2.82 9.93 4.85
CA ASN A 257 1.77 9.41 3.99
C ASN A 257 2.38 8.83 2.69
N MET A 258 1.97 7.61 2.34
CA MET A 258 2.43 6.86 1.17
C MET A 258 1.28 6.60 0.18
N GLY A 259 0.47 7.61 -0.11
CA GLY A 259 -0.60 7.54 -1.09
C GLY A 259 -1.97 7.34 -0.47
N HIS A 260 -2.59 6.19 -0.68
CA HIS A 260 -3.99 5.98 -0.27
C HIS A 260 -4.21 6.35 1.21
N PRO A 261 -5.27 7.10 1.55
CA PRO A 261 -5.56 7.48 2.93
C PRO A 261 -5.45 6.29 3.87
N GLY A 262 -4.61 6.44 4.89
CA GLY A 262 -4.33 5.42 5.88
C GLY A 262 -3.04 4.61 5.68
N THR A 263 -2.40 4.63 4.50
CA THR A 263 -1.09 3.96 4.32
C THR A 263 0.08 4.85 4.73
N LYS A 264 0.88 4.42 5.70
CA LYS A 264 1.96 5.24 6.27
C LYS A 264 3.31 4.53 6.40
N LEU A 265 4.40 5.28 6.32
CA LEU A 265 5.63 4.90 7.02
C LEU A 265 5.63 5.57 8.39
N ILE A 266 6.00 4.82 9.42
CA ILE A 266 6.07 5.32 10.79
C ILE A 266 7.50 5.11 11.27
N PHE A 267 8.26 6.18 11.41
CA PHE A 267 9.60 6.19 12.00
C PHE A 267 9.47 6.56 13.47
N GLN A 268 9.70 5.59 14.34
CA GLN A 268 9.51 5.74 15.77
C GLN A 268 10.86 5.78 16.48
N GLU A 269 11.10 6.84 17.25
CA GLU A 269 12.33 6.97 18.01
C GLU A 269 12.40 5.92 19.12
N ARG A 270 13.55 5.26 19.22
CA ARG A 270 13.79 4.18 20.18
C ARG A 270 14.90 4.55 21.14
N LYS A 271 14.57 4.57 22.44
CA LYS A 271 15.53 4.88 23.50
C LYS A 271 16.74 3.95 23.46
N GLU A 272 16.51 2.68 23.13
CA GLU A 272 17.55 1.65 22.99
C GLU A 272 18.52 1.88 21.82
N LEU A 273 18.17 2.68 20.81
CA LEU A 273 19.08 3.06 19.73
C LEU A 273 19.96 4.26 20.10
N GLY A 274 19.55 5.05 21.09
CA GLY A 274 20.29 6.24 21.53
C GLY A 274 20.21 7.43 20.56
N SER A 275 20.82 8.55 20.95
CA SER A 275 20.90 9.79 20.18
C SER A 275 22.23 10.00 19.45
N THR A 276 23.21 9.14 19.73
CA THR A 276 24.53 9.16 19.11
C THR A 276 24.72 7.87 18.33
N PHE A 277 24.97 8.00 17.03
CA PHE A 277 25.09 6.88 16.12
C PHE A 277 26.06 7.20 14.99
N THR A 278 26.57 6.14 14.36
CA THR A 278 27.39 6.19 13.15
C THR A 278 26.58 5.69 11.96
N GLU A 279 27.08 5.93 10.74
CA GLU A 279 26.46 5.33 9.55
C GLU A 279 26.37 3.80 9.67
N LYS A 280 27.40 3.14 10.23
CA LYS A 280 27.38 1.70 10.46
C LYS A 280 26.21 1.26 11.35
N ASP A 281 25.83 2.05 12.35
CA ASP A 281 24.68 1.75 13.19
C ASP A 281 23.36 1.84 12.41
N VAL A 282 23.24 2.84 11.52
CA VAL A 282 22.11 2.95 10.58
C VAL A 282 22.04 1.74 9.65
N LEU A 283 23.16 1.28 9.11
CA LEU A 283 23.20 0.14 8.20
C LEU A 283 22.76 -1.18 8.87
N ARG A 284 22.93 -1.32 10.19
CA ARG A 284 22.44 -2.50 10.91
C ARG A 284 20.91 -2.58 10.96
N LEU A 285 20.21 -1.47 10.71
CA LEU A 285 18.75 -1.43 10.57
C LEU A 285 18.29 -1.77 9.14
N PHE A 286 19.17 -2.24 8.25
CA PHE A 286 18.78 -2.57 6.89
C PHE A 286 19.22 -3.98 6.50
N SER A 287 18.24 -4.82 6.14
CA SER A 287 18.48 -6.22 5.76
C SER A 287 18.41 -6.48 4.25
N GLY A 288 18.13 -5.47 3.41
CA GLY A 288 18.04 -5.63 1.95
C GLY A 288 16.64 -5.56 1.36
N TRP A 289 15.59 -5.50 2.21
CA TRP A 289 14.20 -5.39 1.77
C TRP A 289 13.93 -4.08 1.01
N HIS A 290 12.87 -4.05 0.21
CA HIS A 290 12.49 -2.82 -0.49
C HIS A 290 10.99 -2.58 -0.49
N MET A 291 10.60 -1.35 -0.79
CA MET A 291 9.22 -0.98 -1.05
C MET A 291 9.11 -0.23 -2.36
N ALA A 292 7.97 -0.38 -3.03
CA ALA A 292 7.67 0.35 -4.25
C ALA A 292 6.44 1.23 -4.07
N PHE A 293 6.48 2.39 -4.72
CA PHE A 293 5.38 3.34 -4.75
C PHE A 293 5.40 4.15 -6.04
N TYR A 294 4.27 4.77 -6.33
CA TYR A 294 4.09 5.64 -7.49
C TYR A 294 4.13 7.10 -7.09
N VAL A 295 4.71 7.94 -7.96
CA VAL A 295 4.72 9.40 -7.81
C VAL A 295 4.02 10.11 -8.96
N ALA A 296 3.35 11.23 -8.67
CA ALA A 296 2.70 12.06 -9.67
C ALA A 296 3.72 12.91 -10.46
N ASP A 297 4.66 13.57 -9.75
CA ASP A 297 5.74 14.39 -10.29
C ASP A 297 7.01 13.53 -10.51
N PHE A 298 6.99 12.64 -11.50
CA PHE A 298 8.11 11.72 -11.75
C PHE A 298 9.41 12.45 -12.09
N SER A 299 9.38 13.45 -12.97
CA SER A 299 10.57 14.20 -13.40
C SER A 299 11.14 15.09 -12.30
N GLY A 300 10.29 15.82 -11.57
CA GLY A 300 10.75 16.69 -10.49
C GLY A 300 11.28 15.88 -9.31
N THR A 301 10.62 14.77 -8.97
CA THR A 301 11.11 13.84 -7.95
C THR A 301 12.45 13.21 -8.35
N TYR A 302 12.61 12.82 -9.61
CA TYR A 302 13.90 12.34 -10.12
C TYR A 302 14.97 13.43 -9.99
N SER A 303 14.68 14.67 -10.41
CA SER A 303 15.64 15.77 -10.33
C SER A 303 16.10 16.04 -8.90
N ARG A 304 15.17 16.00 -7.94
CA ARG A 304 15.46 16.18 -6.51
C ARG A 304 16.27 15.02 -5.92
N LEU A 305 16.03 13.77 -6.35
CA LEU A 305 16.69 12.57 -5.81
C LEU A 305 17.92 12.11 -6.60
N ARG A 306 18.22 12.71 -7.76
CA ARG A 306 19.30 12.27 -8.66
C ARG A 306 20.64 11.98 -7.94
N PRO A 307 21.08 12.78 -6.95
CA PRO A 307 22.33 12.50 -6.21
C PRO A 307 22.30 11.22 -5.37
N LEU A 308 21.13 10.68 -5.03
CA LEU A 308 20.95 9.48 -4.19
C LEU A 308 20.58 8.23 -4.99
N LEU A 309 20.59 8.30 -6.33
CA LEU A 309 20.21 7.15 -7.16
C LEU A 309 21.13 5.96 -6.88
N PHE A 310 20.50 4.79 -6.75
CA PHE A 310 21.14 3.57 -6.35
C PHE A 310 21.03 2.52 -7.46
N ASN A 311 22.18 2.20 -8.07
CA ASN A 311 22.27 1.17 -9.11
C ASN A 311 22.90 -0.15 -8.63
N ASN A 312 23.34 -0.28 -7.37
CA ASN A 312 23.95 -1.50 -6.86
C ASN A 312 22.91 -2.54 -6.36
N HIS A 313 21.99 -2.93 -7.25
CA HIS A 313 20.95 -3.94 -7.03
C HIS A 313 21.08 -5.09 -8.06
N PRO A 314 20.36 -6.21 -7.96
CA PRO A 314 20.45 -7.29 -8.95
C PRO A 314 19.56 -7.07 -10.20
N TYR A 315 18.61 -6.14 -10.14
CA TYR A 315 17.62 -5.92 -11.21
C TYR A 315 18.19 -5.20 -12.44
N LYS A 316 17.59 -5.45 -13.60
CA LYS A 316 18.04 -4.96 -14.93
C LYS A 316 17.80 -3.46 -15.20
N ASP A 317 16.91 -2.83 -14.43
CA ASP A 317 16.45 -1.45 -14.52
C ASP A 317 17.47 -0.45 -13.94
N LYS A 318 18.72 -0.48 -14.44
CA LYS A 318 19.76 0.48 -14.02
C LYS A 318 19.51 1.85 -14.62
N VAL A 319 19.54 2.88 -13.79
CA VAL A 319 19.24 4.26 -14.17
C VAL A 319 20.45 5.14 -13.92
N TYR A 320 21.15 5.52 -14.98
CA TYR A 320 22.31 6.43 -14.90
C TYR A 320 21.94 7.87 -15.27
N ASN A 321 20.84 8.03 -16.01
CA ASN A 321 20.31 9.32 -16.45
C ASN A 321 18.78 9.27 -16.56
N PHE A 322 18.16 10.42 -16.81
CA PHE A 322 16.70 10.51 -16.84
C PHE A 322 16.07 9.73 -18.01
N LYS A 323 16.79 9.53 -19.13
CA LYS A 323 16.30 8.72 -20.25
C LYS A 323 16.14 7.26 -19.84
N ASP A 324 17.06 6.72 -19.03
CA ASP A 324 16.92 5.37 -18.47
C ASP A 324 15.69 5.27 -17.56
N ALA A 325 15.47 6.29 -16.70
CA ALA A 325 14.30 6.35 -15.82
C ALA A 325 12.98 6.33 -16.61
N LEU A 326 12.93 7.03 -17.75
CA LEU A 326 11.79 7.01 -18.66
C LEU A 326 11.61 5.65 -19.35
N ASN A 327 12.70 5.01 -19.77
CA ASN A 327 12.65 3.69 -20.41
C ASN A 327 12.14 2.59 -19.47
N PHE A 328 12.54 2.64 -18.20
CA PHE A 328 12.11 1.66 -17.20
C PHE A 328 10.84 2.08 -16.45
N HIS A 329 10.39 3.33 -16.60
CA HIS A 329 9.32 3.95 -15.82
C HIS A 329 9.54 3.92 -14.30
N GLN A 330 10.80 3.83 -13.87
CA GLN A 330 11.17 3.75 -12.46
C GLN A 330 12.64 4.06 -12.23
N TYR A 331 12.99 4.31 -10.98
CA TYR A 331 14.36 4.41 -10.48
C TYR A 331 14.40 4.07 -8.99
N ARG A 332 15.60 3.87 -8.44
CA ARG A 332 15.79 3.43 -7.06
C ARG A 332 16.74 4.35 -6.29
N PHE A 333 16.52 4.47 -4.99
CA PHE A 333 17.43 5.09 -4.03
C PHE A 333 17.36 4.32 -2.70
N GLN A 334 18.29 4.58 -1.77
CA GLN A 334 18.33 3.87 -0.48
C GLN A 334 18.42 4.79 0.74
N ASP A 335 19.21 5.85 0.61
CA ASP A 335 19.57 6.69 1.75
C ASP A 335 18.54 7.77 2.02
N ILE A 336 18.19 7.87 3.30
CA ILE A 336 17.47 8.99 3.89
C ILE A 336 18.52 9.80 4.62
N VAL A 337 18.81 11.00 4.12
CA VAL A 337 19.87 11.85 4.64
C VAL A 337 19.30 13.06 5.37
N GLN A 338 20.08 13.61 6.32
CA GLN A 338 19.78 14.89 6.92
C GLN A 338 19.98 15.99 5.88
N LEU A 339 18.90 16.66 5.49
CA LEU A 339 18.99 17.73 4.51
C LEU A 339 19.66 18.99 5.12
N PRO A 340 20.31 19.84 4.33
CA PRO A 340 20.65 21.18 4.76
C PRO A 340 19.38 22.06 4.90
N ALA A 341 19.56 23.25 5.46
CA ALA A 341 18.47 24.25 5.57
C ALA A 341 17.92 24.69 4.20
N SER A 342 18.70 24.58 3.12
CA SER A 342 18.21 24.84 1.75
C SER A 342 17.19 23.82 1.25
N GLY A 343 17.09 22.65 1.88
CA GLY A 343 16.24 21.55 1.43
C GLY A 343 16.73 20.84 0.16
N THR A 344 17.89 21.23 -0.38
CA THR A 344 18.50 20.61 -1.56
C THR A 344 19.59 19.62 -1.13
N LEU A 345 19.83 18.58 -1.93
CA LEU A 345 20.92 17.63 -1.68
C LEU A 345 22.33 18.18 -1.99
N GLU A 346 22.45 19.49 -2.21
CA GLU A 346 23.71 20.16 -2.46
C GLU A 346 24.33 20.55 -1.13
N ASP A 347 25.38 19.84 -0.71
CA ASP A 347 26.23 20.35 0.36
C ASP A 347 27.11 21.47 -0.19
N ARG A 348 26.90 22.70 0.30
CA ARG A 348 27.73 23.88 -0.03
C ARG A 348 29.21 23.69 0.32
N LYS A 349 29.55 22.67 1.11
CA LYS A 349 30.93 22.33 1.53
C LYS A 349 31.51 21.07 0.86
N GLY A 350 30.78 20.43 -0.05
CA GLY A 350 31.28 19.27 -0.82
C GLY A 350 31.42 17.96 -0.04
N GLY A 351 30.86 17.86 1.18
CA GLY A 351 30.79 16.64 1.97
C GLY A 351 29.54 15.80 1.67
N SER A 352 29.56 14.53 2.08
CA SER A 352 28.38 13.66 2.09
C SER A 352 27.44 14.03 3.23
N LEU A 353 26.14 14.16 2.94
CA LEU A 353 25.13 14.42 3.97
C LEU A 353 25.02 13.23 4.94
N PRO A 354 24.82 13.47 6.26
CA PRO A 354 24.65 12.39 7.23
C PRO A 354 23.46 11.49 6.87
N VAL A 355 23.68 10.17 6.80
CA VAL A 355 22.61 9.19 6.60
C VAL A 355 21.88 8.97 7.93
N LEU A 356 20.58 9.20 7.94
CA LEU A 356 19.68 9.02 9.10
C LEU A 356 18.99 7.65 9.07
N TYR A 357 18.76 7.11 7.88
CA TYR A 357 18.11 5.82 7.68
C TYR A 357 18.47 5.21 6.32
N ARG A 358 18.37 3.88 6.20
CA ARG A 358 18.51 3.17 4.92
C ARG A 358 17.38 2.16 4.70
N ILE A 359 16.64 2.31 3.60
CA ILE A 359 15.60 1.40 3.10
C ILE A 359 15.69 1.45 1.58
N SER A 360 15.49 0.35 0.85
CA SER A 360 15.42 0.46 -0.61
C SER A 360 14.07 0.97 -1.09
N HIS A 361 14.07 2.07 -1.83
CA HIS A 361 12.88 2.68 -2.44
C HIS A 361 12.88 2.42 -3.94
N GLU A 362 11.81 1.85 -4.46
CA GLU A 362 11.51 1.79 -5.89
C GLU A 362 10.46 2.85 -6.22
N CYS A 363 10.92 3.95 -6.79
CA CYS A 363 10.05 5.05 -7.20
C CYS A 363 9.59 4.83 -8.64
N ARG A 364 8.29 4.70 -8.85
CA ARG A 364 7.69 4.39 -10.15
C ARG A 364 6.89 5.57 -10.69
N SER A 365 6.90 5.71 -12.02
CA SER A 365 6.01 6.60 -12.76
C SER A 365 4.60 6.03 -12.82
N THR A 366 3.57 6.87 -12.86
CA THR A 366 2.19 6.46 -13.19
C THR A 366 2.05 5.89 -14.61
N ALA A 367 3.05 6.07 -15.49
CA ALA A 367 3.13 5.43 -16.80
C ALA A 367 3.65 3.97 -16.74
N HIS A 368 4.12 3.51 -15.58
CA HIS A 368 4.61 2.14 -15.42
C HIS A 368 3.48 1.12 -15.69
N PRO A 369 3.74 0.02 -16.40
CA PRO A 369 2.70 -0.92 -16.87
C PRO A 369 1.92 -1.65 -15.76
N ASN A 370 2.36 -1.55 -14.49
CA ASN A 370 1.63 -2.08 -13.33
C ASN A 370 0.84 -1.03 -12.56
N PHE A 371 0.89 0.25 -12.94
CA PHE A 371 0.14 1.29 -12.24
C PHE A 371 -1.38 1.03 -12.33
N LEU A 372 -2.05 1.00 -11.17
CA LEU A 372 -3.49 0.70 -11.03
C LEU A 372 -3.95 -0.60 -11.68
N ARG A 373 -3.03 -1.54 -11.89
CA ARG A 373 -3.38 -2.88 -12.37
C ARG A 373 -4.36 -3.53 -11.37
N CYS A 374 -5.39 -4.17 -11.90
CA CYS A 374 -6.35 -4.90 -11.07
C CYS A 374 -5.66 -6.07 -10.34
N LEU A 375 -5.82 -6.11 -9.02
CA LEU A 375 -5.35 -7.20 -8.16
C LEU A 375 -6.55 -8.00 -7.67
N PHE A 376 -6.45 -9.32 -7.77
CA PHE A 376 -7.49 -10.25 -7.36
C PHE A 376 -7.20 -10.74 -5.94
N ASN A 377 -8.21 -10.70 -5.08
CA ASN A 377 -8.15 -11.09 -3.67
C ASN A 377 -9.26 -12.10 -3.38
N ARG A 378 -9.05 -12.96 -2.38
CA ARG A 378 -10.01 -13.96 -1.88
C ARG A 378 -11.11 -13.37 -1.00
#